data_AF-A0A091P6P8-F1
#
_entry.id   AF-A0A091P6P8-F1
#
_cell.length_a   1.000
_cell.length_b   1.000
_cell.length_c   1.000
_cell.angle_alpha   90.00
_cell.angle_beta   90.00
_cell.angle_gamma   90.00
#
_symmetry.space_group_name_H-M   'P 1'
#
loop_
_entity.id
_entity.type
_entity.pdbx_description
1 polymer ?
#
loop_
_entity_poly.entity_id
_entity_poly.type
_entity_poly.pdbx_seq_one_letter_code
_entity_poly.pdbx_strand_id
1 'polypeptide(L)'
;IAALDFRRPHFGLFKQLLGETPWDRELEAKGAQEIWSVFKDHFFQAQDQHIPTGRKSRKRSRRPAWLTKDLLGRLRWKRRVYKFWKEGLATWVEYRTAVRECREAIRKAKASLELNLVREVKGKRKGFFKYIADKTNTGGTVGPLLNEVGALEAEDRKKAELLNAFFASVYTVGDSSGASVP
;
A
#
# COMPACT_ATOMS: atom_id res chain seq x y z
N ILE A 1 -8.21 -2.13 -7.14
CA ILE A 1 -8.79 -0.87 -6.63
C ILE A 1 -8.46 0.24 -7.63
N ALA A 2 -9.40 0.54 -8.52
CA ALA A 2 -9.37 1.75 -9.33
C ALA A 2 -9.63 2.95 -8.40
N ALA A 3 -9.01 4.09 -8.68
CA ALA A 3 -9.27 5.34 -7.94
C ALA A 3 -9.38 6.49 -8.95
N LEU A 4 -10.27 7.43 -8.67
CA LEU A 4 -10.45 8.63 -9.49
C LEU A 4 -9.14 9.42 -9.58
N ASP A 5 -8.73 9.77 -10.81
CA ASP A 5 -7.54 10.57 -11.06
C ASP A 5 -7.90 12.05 -11.27
N PHE A 6 -7.95 12.78 -10.16
CA PHE A 6 -8.23 14.24 -10.16
C PHE A 6 -7.09 15.10 -10.74
N ARG A 7 -6.05 14.52 -11.34
CA ARG A 7 -4.97 15.29 -12.00
C ARG A 7 -5.30 15.68 -13.43
N ARG A 8 -6.26 15.00 -14.07
CA ARG A 8 -6.72 15.31 -15.44
C ARG A 8 -8.26 15.26 -15.58
N PRO A 9 -9.03 15.94 -14.72
CA PRO A 9 -10.49 15.94 -14.82
C PRO A 9 -10.95 16.92 -15.90
N HIS A 10 -12.02 16.57 -16.61
CA HIS A 10 -12.73 17.48 -17.50
C HIS A 10 -13.87 18.17 -16.75
N PHE A 11 -13.52 19.05 -15.79
CA PHE A 11 -14.51 19.72 -14.92
C PHE A 11 -15.54 20.57 -15.67
N GLY A 12 -15.19 21.12 -16.84
CA GLY A 12 -16.13 21.87 -17.67
C GLY A 12 -17.29 20.98 -18.15
N LEU A 13 -16.96 19.83 -18.72
CA LEU A 13 -17.96 18.85 -19.18
C LEU A 13 -18.75 18.25 -18.02
N PHE A 14 -18.08 17.97 -16.89
CA PHE A 14 -18.74 17.51 -15.67
C PHE A 14 -19.83 18.47 -15.18
N LYS A 15 -19.53 19.78 -15.13
CA LYS A 15 -20.51 20.80 -14.72
C LYS A 15 -21.61 20.99 -15.76
N GLN A 16 -21.26 20.92 -17.05
CA GLN A 16 -22.21 21.04 -18.13
C GLN A 16 -23.24 19.91 -18.09
N LEU A 17 -22.80 18.66 -17.93
CA LEU A 17 -23.68 17.50 -17.86
C LEU A 17 -24.68 17.58 -16.70
N LEU A 18 -24.21 18.04 -15.53
CA LEU A 18 -25.09 18.29 -14.37
C LEU A 18 -26.02 19.48 -14.57
N GLY A 19 -25.60 20.49 -15.32
CA GLY A 19 -26.42 21.66 -15.65
C GLY A 19 -27.49 21.39 -16.72
N GLU A 20 -27.23 20.44 -17.63
CA GLU A 20 -28.16 19.99 -18.68
C GLU A 20 -29.18 18.97 -18.17
N THR A 21 -28.97 18.43 -16.97
CA THR A 21 -29.91 17.47 -16.36
C THR A 21 -31.23 18.18 -16.00
N PRO A 22 -32.40 17.72 -16.47
CA PRO A 22 -33.69 18.37 -16.23
C PRO A 22 -34.22 18.05 -14.82
N TRP A 23 -33.55 18.61 -13.80
CA TRP A 23 -33.81 18.36 -12.38
C TRP A 23 -35.28 18.55 -12.00
N ASP A 24 -35.95 19.54 -12.58
CA ASP A 24 -37.36 19.83 -12.27
C ASP A 24 -38.28 18.64 -12.58
N ARG A 25 -37.97 17.87 -13.62
CA ARG A 25 -38.73 16.67 -14.02
C ARG A 25 -38.24 15.42 -13.31
N GLU A 26 -36.95 15.30 -13.11
CA GLU A 26 -36.36 14.12 -12.48
C GLU A 26 -36.62 14.06 -10.98
N LEU A 27 -36.82 15.21 -10.33
CA LEU A 27 -37.09 15.31 -8.90
C LEU A 27 -38.58 15.47 -8.59
N GLU A 28 -39.42 15.62 -9.62
CA GLU A 28 -40.86 15.82 -9.47
C GLU A 28 -41.52 14.62 -8.76
N ALA A 29 -42.40 14.92 -7.81
CA ALA A 29 -43.18 13.93 -7.05
C ALA A 29 -42.37 12.87 -6.27
N LYS A 30 -41.08 13.08 -6.04
CA LYS A 30 -40.21 12.15 -5.28
C LYS A 30 -40.09 12.52 -3.81
N GLY A 31 -39.92 11.51 -2.97
CA GLY A 31 -39.55 11.71 -1.56
C GLY A 31 -38.09 12.14 -1.38
N ALA A 32 -37.74 12.75 -0.24
CA ALA A 32 -36.39 13.26 0.02
C ALA A 32 -35.27 12.20 -0.18
N GLN A 33 -35.53 10.95 0.19
CA GLN A 33 -34.58 9.85 0.03
C GLN A 33 -34.39 9.43 -1.44
N GLU A 34 -35.46 9.51 -2.23
CA GLU A 34 -35.44 9.21 -3.66
C GLU A 34 -34.75 10.33 -4.44
N ILE A 35 -35.05 11.58 -4.11
CA ILE A 35 -34.36 12.77 -4.64
C ILE A 35 -32.85 12.65 -4.42
N TRP A 36 -32.43 12.26 -3.19
CA TRP A 36 -31.01 12.08 -2.89
C TRP A 36 -30.36 10.93 -3.67
N SER A 37 -31.12 9.86 -3.92
CA SER A 37 -30.62 8.71 -4.68
C SER A 37 -30.44 9.08 -6.16
N VAL A 38 -31.45 9.71 -6.77
CA VAL A 38 -31.39 10.23 -8.14
C VAL A 38 -30.23 11.20 -8.30
N PHE A 39 -30.08 12.17 -7.40
CA PHE A 39 -28.96 13.11 -7.44
C PHE A 39 -27.59 12.40 -7.43
N LYS A 40 -27.40 11.43 -6.53
CA LYS A 40 -26.15 10.67 -6.46
C LYS A 40 -25.89 9.90 -7.75
N ASP A 41 -26.92 9.31 -8.34
CA ASP A 41 -26.78 8.51 -9.55
C ASP A 41 -26.28 9.38 -10.71
N HIS A 42 -26.92 10.54 -10.94
CA HIS A 42 -26.47 11.51 -11.95
C HIS A 42 -25.07 12.05 -11.66
N PHE A 43 -24.76 12.34 -10.39
CA PHE A 43 -23.44 12.82 -9.99
C PHE A 43 -22.33 11.78 -10.23
N PHE A 44 -22.55 10.51 -9.86
CA PHE A 44 -21.58 9.45 -10.06
C PHE A 44 -21.45 9.08 -11.53
N GLN A 45 -22.54 9.11 -12.30
CA GLN A 45 -22.50 8.92 -13.74
C GLN A 45 -21.66 10.01 -14.43
N ALA A 46 -21.87 11.28 -14.06
CA ALA A 46 -21.06 12.39 -14.56
C ALA A 46 -19.58 12.24 -14.15
N GLN A 47 -19.34 11.77 -12.94
CA GLN A 47 -17.99 11.54 -12.40
C GLN A 47 -17.27 10.45 -13.19
N ASP A 48 -17.93 9.33 -13.46
CA ASP A 48 -17.36 8.21 -14.22
C ASP A 48 -17.06 8.58 -15.68
N GLN A 49 -17.86 9.45 -16.29
CA GLN A 49 -17.67 9.90 -17.67
C GLN A 49 -16.54 10.92 -17.83
N HIS A 50 -16.35 11.82 -16.85
CA HIS A 50 -15.48 12.99 -17.01
C HIS A 50 -14.26 13.02 -16.08
N ILE A 51 -14.16 12.09 -15.13
CA ILE A 51 -13.00 11.92 -14.27
C ILE A 51 -12.38 10.55 -14.58
N PRO A 52 -11.24 10.51 -15.29
CA PRO A 52 -10.57 9.27 -15.61
C PRO A 52 -10.27 8.44 -14.36
N THR A 53 -10.52 7.14 -14.42
CA THR A 53 -10.10 6.22 -13.37
C THR A 53 -8.64 5.80 -13.59
N GLY A 54 -7.80 6.11 -12.63
CA GLY A 54 -6.41 5.68 -12.62
C GLY A 54 -6.26 4.36 -11.88
N ARG A 55 -5.36 3.49 -12.34
CA ARG A 55 -4.78 2.51 -11.42
C ARG A 55 -4.03 3.31 -10.35
N LYS A 56 -4.38 3.13 -9.07
CA LYS A 56 -3.49 3.55 -7.98
C LYS A 56 -2.12 3.02 -8.35
N SER A 57 -1.17 3.89 -8.71
CA SER A 57 0.20 3.43 -8.89
C SER A 57 0.54 2.82 -7.54
N ARG A 58 0.70 1.49 -7.46
CA ARG A 58 1.31 0.84 -6.30
C ARG A 58 2.60 1.61 -6.12
N LYS A 59 2.63 2.52 -5.13
CA LYS A 59 3.63 3.57 -4.88
C LYS A 59 4.76 3.44 -5.89
N ARG A 60 4.83 4.25 -6.98
CA ARG A 60 5.98 4.31 -7.92
C ARG A 60 7.20 3.83 -7.16
N SER A 61 7.67 2.61 -7.43
CA SER A 61 8.51 1.87 -6.47
C SER A 61 9.60 2.81 -6.01
N ARG A 62 9.45 3.37 -4.79
CA ARG A 62 10.29 4.50 -4.39
C ARG A 62 11.66 3.90 -4.36
N ARG A 63 12.54 4.44 -5.18
CA ARG A 63 13.92 3.99 -5.31
C ARG A 63 14.47 3.79 -3.90
N PRO A 64 14.90 2.57 -3.52
CA PRO A 64 15.40 2.34 -2.18
C PRO A 64 16.56 3.30 -1.89
N ALA A 65 16.65 3.82 -0.67
CA ALA A 65 17.63 4.85 -0.33
C ALA A 65 19.09 4.38 -0.52
N TRP A 66 19.35 3.07 -0.44
CA TRP A 66 20.67 2.46 -0.70
C TRP A 66 21.00 2.31 -2.20
N LEU A 67 20.05 2.51 -3.11
CA LEU A 67 20.26 2.27 -4.55
C LEU A 67 20.92 3.49 -5.21
N THR A 68 22.24 3.51 -5.35
CA THR A 68 22.99 4.59 -6.03
C THR A 68 23.05 4.43 -7.55
N LYS A 69 23.48 5.47 -8.30
CA LYS A 69 23.62 5.39 -9.77
C LYS A 69 24.69 4.36 -10.18
N ASP A 70 25.78 4.26 -9.42
CA ASP A 70 26.81 3.23 -9.60
C ASP A 70 26.23 1.81 -9.47
N LEU A 71 25.45 1.57 -8.41
CA LEU A 71 24.85 0.26 -8.17
C LEU A 71 23.87 -0.15 -9.28
N LEU A 72 23.16 0.82 -9.88
CA LEU A 72 22.37 0.58 -11.09
C LEU A 72 23.23 0.17 -12.28
N GLY A 73 24.42 0.77 -12.44
CA GLY A 73 25.41 0.38 -13.43
C GLY A 73 25.83 -1.09 -13.25
N ARG A 74 26.18 -1.49 -12.03
CA ARG A 74 26.53 -2.88 -11.67
C ARG A 74 25.38 -3.86 -11.93
N LEU A 75 24.15 -3.48 -11.59
CA LEU A 75 22.95 -4.29 -11.88
C LEU A 75 22.71 -4.47 -13.38
N ARG A 76 22.90 -3.41 -14.19
CA ARG A 76 22.82 -3.49 -15.65
C ARG A 76 23.94 -4.35 -16.23
N TRP A 77 25.17 -4.20 -15.72
CA TRP A 77 26.29 -5.04 -16.10
C TRP A 77 26.00 -6.52 -15.85
N LYS A 78 25.54 -6.88 -14.65
CA LYS A 78 25.14 -8.25 -14.32
C LYS A 78 24.12 -8.82 -15.31
N ARG A 79 23.12 -8.03 -15.73
CA ARG A 79 22.14 -8.45 -16.74
C ARG A 79 22.75 -8.66 -18.12
N ARG A 80 23.70 -7.81 -18.52
CA ARG A 80 24.43 -7.96 -19.79
C ARG A 80 25.29 -9.22 -19.79
N VAL A 81 26.06 -9.46 -18.72
CA VAL A 81 26.86 -10.69 -18.61
C VAL A 81 25.99 -11.94 -18.60
N TYR A 82 24.84 -11.90 -17.93
CA TYR A 82 23.87 -13.00 -18.00
C TYR A 82 23.40 -13.27 -19.44
N LYS A 83 23.11 -12.21 -20.22
CA LYS A 83 22.72 -12.35 -21.63
C LYS A 83 23.84 -12.97 -22.46
N PHE A 84 25.08 -12.47 -22.32
CA PHE A 84 26.24 -13.02 -23.02
C PHE A 84 26.51 -14.48 -22.64
N TRP A 85 26.41 -14.83 -21.36
CA TRP A 85 26.56 -16.22 -20.91
C TRP A 85 25.49 -17.13 -21.51
N LYS A 86 24.24 -16.67 -21.57
CA LYS A 86 23.13 -17.41 -22.20
C LYS A 86 23.32 -17.59 -23.71
N GLU A 87 23.99 -16.65 -24.36
CA GLU A 87 24.31 -16.68 -25.79
C GLU A 87 25.65 -17.38 -26.10
N GLY A 88 26.35 -17.90 -25.08
CA GLY A 88 27.66 -18.57 -25.25
C GLY A 88 28.85 -17.62 -25.46
N LEU A 89 28.62 -16.31 -25.38
CA LEU A 89 29.62 -15.25 -25.58
C LEU A 89 30.41 -14.89 -24.30
N ALA A 90 29.99 -15.41 -23.15
CA ALA A 90 30.69 -15.24 -21.89
C ALA A 90 30.78 -16.56 -21.13
N THR A 91 31.84 -16.70 -20.35
CA THR A 91 32.08 -17.89 -19.52
C THR A 91 31.19 -17.87 -18.27
N TRP A 92 30.95 -19.06 -17.72
CA TRP A 92 30.26 -19.20 -16.42
C TRP A 92 30.98 -18.43 -15.29
N VAL A 93 32.32 -18.39 -15.35
CA VAL A 93 33.15 -17.70 -14.36
C VAL A 93 32.89 -16.19 -14.38
N GLU A 94 32.85 -15.56 -15.56
CA GLU A 94 32.56 -14.13 -15.71
C GLU A 94 31.19 -13.76 -15.16
N TYR A 95 30.17 -14.57 -15.49
CA TYR A 95 28.82 -14.38 -14.94
C TYR A 95 28.81 -14.51 -13.42
N ARG A 96 29.43 -15.55 -12.86
CA ARG A 96 29.49 -15.78 -11.42
C ARG A 96 30.21 -14.63 -10.69
N THR A 97 31.28 -14.10 -11.27
CA THR A 97 32.02 -12.95 -10.74
C THR A 97 31.14 -11.70 -10.73
N ALA A 98 30.47 -11.37 -11.85
CA ALA A 98 29.56 -10.23 -11.91
C ALA A 98 28.38 -10.34 -10.91
N VAL A 99 27.88 -11.55 -10.67
CA VAL A 99 26.85 -11.80 -9.65
C VAL A 99 27.39 -11.53 -8.24
N ARG A 100 28.58 -12.04 -7.91
CA ARG A 100 29.23 -11.85 -6.61
C ARG A 100 29.50 -10.38 -6.32
N GLU A 101 30.11 -9.67 -7.27
CA GLU A 101 30.39 -8.23 -7.16
C GLU A 101 29.13 -7.41 -6.96
N CYS A 102 28.07 -7.72 -7.73
CA CYS A 102 26.79 -7.02 -7.59
C CYS A 102 26.17 -7.28 -6.21
N ARG A 103 26.20 -8.52 -5.71
CA ARG A 103 25.69 -8.88 -4.37
C ARG A 103 26.46 -8.15 -3.28
N GLU A 104 27.77 -8.11 -3.39
CA GLU A 104 28.65 -7.46 -2.43
C GLU A 104 28.45 -5.94 -2.41
N ALA A 105 28.32 -5.31 -3.58
CA ALA A 105 28.03 -3.89 -3.68
C ALA A 105 26.66 -3.54 -3.07
N ILE A 106 25.63 -4.37 -3.28
CA ILE A 106 24.31 -4.19 -2.63
C ILE A 106 24.44 -4.30 -1.10
N ARG A 107 25.19 -5.28 -0.61
CA ARG A 107 25.41 -5.49 0.83
C ARG A 107 26.09 -4.28 1.46
N LYS A 108 27.19 -3.80 0.85
CA LYS A 108 27.92 -2.60 1.30
C LYS A 108 27.04 -1.35 1.30
N ALA A 109 26.23 -1.15 0.25
CA ALA A 109 25.35 0.02 0.15
C ALA A 109 24.22 0.02 1.18
N LYS A 110 23.68 -1.16 1.54
CA LYS A 110 22.71 -1.28 2.63
C LYS A 110 23.34 -1.00 3.98
N ALA A 111 24.49 -1.60 4.26
CA ALA A 111 25.22 -1.41 5.51
C ALA A 111 25.64 0.06 5.71
N SER A 112 26.09 0.75 4.65
CA SER A 112 26.44 2.16 4.73
C SER A 112 25.23 3.07 5.00
N LEU A 113 24.07 2.77 4.38
CA LEU A 113 22.82 3.47 4.67
C LEU A 113 22.43 3.31 6.15
N GLU A 114 22.44 2.07 6.66
CA GLU A 114 22.09 1.76 8.05
C GLU A 114 23.02 2.45 9.04
N LEU A 115 24.33 2.40 8.78
CA LEU A 115 25.34 3.06 9.59
C LEU A 115 25.16 4.59 9.61
N ASN A 116 24.84 5.20 8.46
CA ASN A 116 24.53 6.63 8.39
C ASN A 116 23.26 6.97 9.18
N LEU A 117 22.21 6.16 9.07
CA LEU A 117 20.98 6.34 9.83
C LEU A 117 21.24 6.28 11.34
N VAL A 118 22.06 5.34 11.81
CA VAL A 118 22.44 5.19 13.23
C VAL A 118 23.24 6.40 13.72
N ARG A 119 24.22 6.87 12.93
CA ARG A 119 25.00 8.07 13.26
C ARG A 119 24.14 9.32 13.38
N GLU A 120 23.17 9.49 12.48
CA GLU A 120 22.31 10.66 12.44
C GLU A 120 21.09 10.57 13.37
N VAL A 121 20.90 9.51 14.18
CA VAL A 121 19.70 9.35 15.04
C VAL A 121 19.49 10.54 15.96
N LYS A 122 20.57 11.09 16.54
CA LYS A 122 20.47 12.21 17.48
C LYS A 122 19.92 13.48 16.81
N GLY A 123 20.29 13.75 15.56
CA GLY A 123 19.85 14.94 14.80
C GLY A 123 18.64 14.72 13.90
N LYS A 124 18.40 13.50 13.42
CA LYS A 124 17.36 13.14 12.43
C LYS A 124 16.62 11.86 12.81
N ARG A 125 16.14 11.82 14.05
CA ARG A 125 15.45 10.66 14.66
C ARG A 125 14.31 10.09 13.80
N LYS A 126 13.56 10.95 13.09
CA LYS A 126 12.47 10.56 12.18
C LYS A 126 12.93 9.66 11.02
N GLY A 127 14.14 9.86 10.49
CA GLY A 127 14.66 9.06 9.39
C GLY A 127 14.93 7.60 9.79
N PHE A 128 15.48 7.41 10.99
CA PHE A 128 15.75 6.09 11.55
C PHE A 128 14.47 5.32 11.83
N PHE A 129 13.52 5.90 12.57
CA PHE A 129 12.25 5.22 12.86
C PHE A 129 11.42 4.94 11.61
N LYS A 130 11.49 5.83 10.60
CA LYS A 130 10.89 5.54 9.30
C LYS A 130 11.55 4.33 8.61
N TYR A 131 12.87 4.20 8.65
CA TYR A 131 13.57 3.05 8.10
C TYR A 131 13.16 1.74 8.79
N ILE A 132 13.08 1.74 10.13
CA ILE A 132 12.61 0.59 10.90
C ILE A 132 11.15 0.27 10.54
N ALA A 133 10.28 1.27 10.52
CA ALA A 133 8.88 1.08 10.14
C ALA A 133 8.75 0.53 8.71
N ASP A 134 9.53 1.01 7.74
CA ASP A 134 9.54 0.50 6.36
C ASP A 134 10.05 -0.96 6.27
N LYS A 135 10.85 -1.42 7.26
CA LYS A 135 11.35 -2.80 7.35
C LYS A 135 10.40 -3.74 8.08
N THR A 136 9.67 -3.25 9.06
CA THR A 136 8.73 -4.04 9.87
C THR A 136 7.31 -4.01 9.31
N ASN A 137 6.93 -2.98 8.54
CA ASN A 137 5.67 -2.94 7.79
C ASN A 137 5.74 -3.84 6.55
N THR A 138 5.72 -5.13 6.80
CA THR A 138 5.46 -6.15 5.78
C THR A 138 3.95 -6.19 5.51
N GLY A 139 3.37 -5.07 5.06
CA GLY A 139 1.93 -4.93 4.83
C GLY A 139 1.11 -5.16 6.10
N GLY A 140 0.75 -4.08 6.80
CA GLY A 140 -0.09 -4.11 8.02
C GLY A 140 -1.53 -4.59 7.82
N THR A 141 -1.77 -5.51 6.89
CA THR A 141 -3.01 -6.25 6.78
C THR A 141 -2.78 -7.57 7.50
N VAL A 142 -3.51 -7.75 8.60
CA VAL A 142 -3.60 -9.06 9.27
C VAL A 142 -4.02 -10.07 8.21
N GLY A 143 -3.24 -11.15 8.08
CA GLY A 143 -3.57 -12.25 7.18
C GLY A 143 -4.96 -12.83 7.48
N PRO A 144 -5.56 -13.59 6.56
CA PRO A 144 -6.84 -14.22 6.82
C PRO A 144 -6.78 -15.04 8.13
N LEU A 145 -7.79 -14.87 8.98
CA LEU A 145 -7.88 -15.55 10.28
C LEU A 145 -8.81 -16.74 10.18
N LEU A 146 -8.54 -17.81 10.92
CA LEU A 146 -9.46 -18.93 11.03
C LEU A 146 -10.59 -18.56 11.99
N ASN A 147 -11.83 -18.74 11.55
CA ASN A 147 -13.00 -18.68 12.42
C ASN A 147 -13.19 -20.01 13.18
N GLU A 148 -14.16 -20.04 14.09
CA GLU A 148 -14.49 -21.20 14.93
C GLU A 148 -14.89 -22.44 14.11
N VAL A 149 -15.35 -22.24 12.87
CA VAL A 149 -15.79 -23.30 11.94
C VAL A 149 -14.64 -23.74 11.02
N GLY A 150 -13.42 -23.22 11.23
CA GLY A 150 -12.23 -23.57 10.44
C GLY A 150 -12.15 -22.91 9.06
N ALA A 151 -12.99 -21.90 8.77
CA ALA A 151 -12.94 -21.15 7.52
C ALA A 151 -12.03 -19.91 7.62
N LEU A 152 -11.35 -19.59 6.52
CA LEU A 152 -10.44 -18.44 6.42
C LEU A 152 -11.23 -17.15 6.15
N GLU A 153 -11.24 -16.25 7.11
CA GLU A 153 -11.85 -14.93 7.02
C GLU A 153 -10.82 -13.89 6.57
N ALA A 154 -10.96 -13.42 5.33
CA ALA A 154 -10.08 -12.39 4.75
C ALA A 154 -10.62 -10.96 4.97
N GLU A 155 -11.91 -10.80 5.30
CA GLU A 155 -12.59 -9.51 5.47
C GLU A 155 -12.14 -8.80 6.76
N ASP A 156 -11.78 -7.52 6.66
CA ASP A 156 -11.21 -6.76 7.78
C ASP A 156 -12.16 -6.62 8.98
N ARG A 157 -13.48 -6.47 8.73
CA ARG A 157 -14.49 -6.38 9.80
C ARG A 157 -14.57 -7.66 10.62
N LYS A 158 -14.70 -8.80 9.95
CA LYS A 158 -14.79 -10.11 10.60
C LYS A 158 -13.51 -10.47 11.34
N LYS A 159 -12.35 -10.12 10.79
CA LYS A 159 -11.07 -10.27 11.50
C LYS A 159 -11.03 -9.48 12.81
N ALA A 160 -11.55 -8.25 12.81
CA ALA A 160 -11.63 -7.44 14.03
C ALA A 160 -12.60 -8.05 15.06
N GLU A 161 -13.77 -8.53 14.63
CA GLU A 161 -14.75 -9.19 15.47
C GLU A 161 -14.18 -10.47 16.12
N LEU A 162 -13.51 -11.33 15.33
CA LEU A 162 -12.83 -12.54 15.82
C LEU A 162 -11.76 -12.24 16.86
N LEU A 163 -10.89 -11.26 16.59
CA LEU A 163 -9.84 -10.86 17.52
C LEU A 163 -10.44 -10.31 18.82
N ASN A 164 -11.49 -9.48 18.72
CA ASN A 164 -12.15 -8.92 19.89
C ASN A 164 -12.81 -10.00 20.76
N ALA A 165 -13.48 -10.97 20.15
CA ALA A 165 -14.07 -12.12 20.85
C ALA A 165 -13.00 -12.97 21.55
N PHE A 166 -11.87 -13.23 20.88
CA PHE A 166 -10.74 -13.93 21.48
C PHE A 166 -10.13 -13.17 22.66
N PHE A 167 -9.91 -11.85 22.53
CA PHE A 167 -9.37 -11.05 23.64
C PHE A 167 -10.34 -10.97 24.82
N ALA A 168 -11.64 -10.92 24.57
CA ALA A 168 -12.65 -10.97 25.62
C ALA A 168 -12.69 -12.32 26.34
N SER A 169 -12.45 -13.44 25.63
CA SER A 169 -12.49 -14.78 26.25
C SER A 169 -11.27 -15.07 27.12
N VAL A 170 -10.09 -14.52 26.80
CA VAL A 170 -8.88 -14.65 27.63
C VAL A 170 -8.81 -13.62 28.77
N TYR A 171 -9.65 -12.58 28.74
CA TYR A 171 -9.83 -11.68 29.86
C TYR A 171 -10.78 -12.31 30.87
N THR A 172 -10.22 -13.03 31.85
CA THR A 172 -10.96 -13.37 33.06
C THR A 172 -11.13 -12.10 33.89
N VAL A 173 -12.37 -11.76 34.21
CA VAL A 173 -12.66 -10.81 35.29
C VAL A 173 -12.03 -11.42 36.54
N GLY A 174 -11.02 -10.75 37.09
CA GLY A 174 -10.44 -11.17 38.36
C GLY A 174 -11.56 -11.26 39.39
N ASP A 175 -11.68 -12.41 40.05
CA ASP A 175 -12.64 -12.65 41.13
C ASP A 175 -12.55 -11.52 42.14
N SER A 176 -13.51 -10.60 42.08
CA SER A 176 -13.74 -9.60 43.10
C SER A 176 -14.44 -10.29 44.27
N SER A 177 -13.71 -11.12 45.01
CA SER A 177 -14.15 -11.60 46.31
C SER A 177 -13.05 -11.38 47.34
N GLY A 178 -13.31 -10.43 48.25
CA GLY A 178 -12.57 -10.31 49.51
C GLY A 178 -11.79 -9.01 49.72
N ALA A 179 -12.48 -7.98 50.19
CA ALA A 179 -12.00 -7.15 51.30
C ALA A 179 -13.13 -6.22 51.78
N SER A 180 -13.92 -6.69 52.74
CA SER A 180 -14.60 -5.82 53.70
C SER A 180 -13.54 -5.15 54.56
N VAL A 181 -13.61 -3.82 54.69
CA VAL A 181 -12.72 -3.01 55.53
C VAL A 181 -13.58 -2.42 56.66
N PRO A 182 -13.17 -2.47 57.94
CA PRO A 182 -13.45 -1.40 58.88
C PRO A 182 -12.47 -0.23 58.67
#